data_AF-A0A9R0Z8K0-F1
#
_entry.id   AF-A0A9R0Z8K0-F1
#
_cell.length_a   1.000
_cell.length_b   1.000
_cell.length_c   1.000
_cell.angle_alpha   90.00
_cell.angle_beta   90.00
_cell.angle_gamma   90.00
#
_symmetry.space_group_name_H-M   'P 1'
#
loop_
_entity.id
_entity.type
_entity.pdbx_description
1 polymer ?
#
loop_
_entity_poly.entity_id
_entity_poly.type
_entity_poly.pdbx_seq_one_letter_code
_entity_poly.pdbx_strand_id
1 'polypeptide(L)'
;MFRTWELTSPWTGAEIMVPTKFIVGDLDLTYNIAGAKDFINKGGFKKFVPLLDGVVIMKDVGHFINEEKPEEISALIISFIKKFN
;
A
#
# COMPACT_ATOMS: atom_id res chain seq x y z
N MET A 1 6.02 14.98 18.29
CA MET A 1 5.19 13.96 17.62
C MET A 1 3.70 14.32 17.53
N PHE A 2 3.17 15.32 18.25
CA PHE A 2 1.72 15.61 18.29
C PHE A 2 1.20 16.59 17.24
N ARG A 3 2.03 17.58 16.82
CA ARG A 3 1.52 18.71 16.01
C ARG A 3 0.98 18.31 14.63
N THR A 4 1.56 17.32 13.96
CA THR A 4 1.10 16.89 12.63
C THR A 4 -0.07 15.90 12.70
N TRP A 5 -0.22 15.17 13.80
CA TRP A 5 -1.32 14.23 14.00
C TRP A 5 -2.64 14.95 14.31
N GLU A 6 -2.61 15.99 15.14
CA GLU A 6 -3.82 16.78 15.45
C GLU A 6 -4.45 17.41 14.20
N LEU A 7 -3.60 17.85 13.26
CA LEU A 7 -4.04 18.43 11.99
C LEU A 7 -4.80 17.43 11.13
N THR A 8 -4.60 16.11 11.29
CA THR A 8 -5.31 15.11 10.48
C THR A 8 -6.67 14.69 11.06
N SER A 9 -7.08 15.24 12.20
CA SER A 9 -8.37 14.91 12.84
C SER A 9 -9.62 15.07 11.93
N PRO A 10 -9.71 16.05 11.00
CA PRO A 10 -10.87 16.15 10.11
C PRO A 10 -11.06 14.96 9.15
N TRP A 11 -10.01 14.17 8.91
CA TRP A 11 -10.07 13.00 8.03
C TRP A 11 -10.33 11.68 8.78
N THR A 12 -10.71 11.76 10.05
CA THR A 12 -11.09 10.56 10.82
C THR A 12 -12.23 9.83 10.13
N GLY A 13 -12.00 8.58 9.74
CA GLY A 13 -13.00 7.74 9.08
C GLY A 13 -13.20 8.01 7.59
N ALA A 14 -12.49 8.99 7.00
CA ALA A 14 -12.59 9.28 5.58
C ALA A 14 -12.00 8.14 4.72
N GLU A 15 -12.58 7.95 3.54
CA GLU A 15 -12.13 6.98 2.55
C GLU A 15 -11.28 7.64 1.45
N ILE A 16 -10.31 6.89 0.92
CA ILE A 16 -9.53 7.28 -0.26
C ILE A 16 -10.21 6.70 -1.51
N MET A 17 -10.83 7.57 -2.29
CA MET A 17 -11.59 7.20 -3.50
C MET A 17 -10.76 7.18 -4.79
N VAL A 18 -9.44 7.30 -4.68
CA VAL A 18 -8.54 7.20 -5.84
C VAL A 18 -8.23 5.73 -6.12
N PRO A 19 -8.35 5.24 -7.37
CA PRO A 19 -7.90 3.90 -7.73
C PRO A 19 -6.43 3.70 -7.34
N THR A 20 -6.15 2.66 -6.56
CA THR A 20 -4.84 2.50 -5.89
C THR A 20 -4.27 1.11 -6.10
N LYS A 21 -2.96 1.01 -6.35
CA LYS A 21 -2.19 -0.24 -6.31
C LYS A 21 -1.22 -0.19 -5.14
N PHE A 22 -1.25 -1.21 -4.28
CA PHE A 22 -0.30 -1.32 -3.16
C PHE A 22 0.62 -2.52 -3.39
N ILE A 23 1.93 -2.28 -3.27
CA ILE A 23 2.99 -3.27 -3.50
C ILE A 23 3.96 -3.16 -2.32
N VAL A 24 4.31 -4.29 -1.70
CA VAL A 24 5.20 -4.33 -0.54
C VAL A 24 6.05 -5.60 -0.54
N GLY A 25 7.26 -5.53 -0.01
CA GLY A 25 8.10 -6.70 0.25
C GLY A 25 7.65 -7.48 1.50
N ASP A 26 7.79 -8.80 1.51
CA ASP A 26 7.46 -9.63 2.67
C ASP A 26 8.43 -9.47 3.85
N LEU A 27 9.67 -9.04 3.57
CA LEU A 27 10.70 -8.69 4.56
C LEU A 27 10.66 -7.20 4.96
N ASP A 28 9.77 -6.40 4.38
CA ASP A 28 9.65 -4.97 4.70
C ASP A 28 9.29 -4.78 6.18
N LEU A 29 10.06 -3.95 6.89
CA LEU A 29 9.83 -3.66 8.30
C LEU A 29 8.41 -3.12 8.55
N THR A 30 7.89 -2.27 7.66
CA THR A 30 6.57 -1.63 7.77
C THR A 30 5.44 -2.64 7.61
N TYR A 31 5.64 -3.66 6.76
CA TYR A 31 4.70 -4.76 6.60
C TYR A 31 4.69 -5.69 7.83
N ASN A 32 5.81 -5.76 8.54
CA ASN A 32 5.98 -6.62 9.71
C ASN A 32 5.73 -5.92 11.06
N ILE A 33 5.33 -4.64 11.07
CA ILE A 33 4.85 -3.97 12.29
C ILE A 33 3.56 -4.64 12.78
N ALA A 34 3.39 -4.72 14.10
CA ALA A 34 2.22 -5.31 14.74
C ALA A 34 0.90 -4.74 14.16
N GLY A 35 0.03 -5.63 13.69
CA GLY A 35 -1.28 -5.29 13.12
C GLY A 35 -1.27 -4.92 11.62
N ALA A 36 -0.13 -4.63 11.00
CA ALA A 36 -0.07 -4.20 9.60
C ALA A 36 -0.56 -5.29 8.63
N LYS A 37 -0.04 -6.53 8.74
CA LYS A 37 -0.48 -7.66 7.91
C LYS A 37 -1.97 -7.94 8.04
N ASP A 38 -2.50 -7.86 9.25
CA ASP A 38 -3.91 -8.09 9.51
C ASP A 38 -4.76 -6.98 8.90
N PHE A 39 -4.37 -5.71 9.08
CA PHE A 39 -5.05 -4.57 8.47
C PHE A 39 -5.08 -4.68 6.94
N ILE A 40 -3.94 -5.00 6.32
CA ILE A 40 -3.78 -5.11 4.88
C ILE A 40 -4.59 -6.29 4.31
N ASN A 41 -4.46 -7.48 4.92
CA ASN A 41 -4.99 -8.71 4.34
C ASN A 41 -6.43 -9.07 4.79
N LYS A 42 -6.88 -8.62 5.97
CA LYS A 42 -8.19 -8.98 6.53
C LYS A 42 -9.29 -7.92 6.27
N GLY A 43 -9.08 -7.07 5.27
CA GLY A 43 -10.10 -6.12 4.78
C GLY A 43 -10.10 -4.74 5.44
N GLY A 44 -9.30 -4.51 6.48
CA GLY A 44 -9.16 -3.18 7.10
C GLY A 44 -8.69 -2.13 6.10
N PHE A 45 -7.70 -2.46 5.28
CA PHE A 45 -7.16 -1.56 4.27
C PHE A 45 -8.16 -1.29 3.14
N LYS A 46 -8.84 -2.34 2.65
CA LYS A 46 -9.87 -2.23 1.61
C LYS A 46 -11.08 -1.40 2.06
N LYS A 47 -11.39 -1.40 3.37
CA LYS A 47 -12.44 -0.54 3.95
C LYS A 47 -12.13 0.95 3.75
N PHE A 48 -10.89 1.38 3.96
CA PHE A 48 -10.50 2.79 3.82
C PHE A 48 -10.04 3.17 2.42
N VAL A 49 -9.72 2.20 1.56
CA VAL A 49 -9.37 2.40 0.15
C VAL A 49 -10.26 1.51 -0.74
N PRO A 50 -11.53 1.88 -0.95
CA PRO A 50 -12.50 1.01 -1.64
C PRO A 50 -12.08 0.63 -3.06
N LEU A 51 -11.30 1.47 -3.75
CA LEU A 51 -10.81 1.22 -5.11
C LEU A 51 -9.39 0.61 -5.16
N LEU A 52 -8.95 -0.05 -4.08
CA LEU A 52 -7.68 -0.80 -4.07
C LEU A 52 -7.71 -1.98 -5.06
N ASP A 53 -6.82 -1.96 -6.06
CA ASP A 53 -6.63 -3.00 -7.08
C ASP A 53 -5.78 -4.16 -6.55
N GLY A 54 -6.25 -4.78 -5.47
CA GLY A 54 -5.52 -5.86 -4.78
C GLY A 54 -4.19 -5.40 -4.17
N VAL A 55 -3.56 -6.32 -3.46
CA VAL A 55 -2.25 -6.13 -2.81
C VAL A 55 -1.25 -7.09 -3.44
N VAL A 56 -0.06 -6.60 -3.73
CA VAL A 56 1.08 -7.42 -4.19
C VAL A 56 2.07 -7.53 -3.04
N ILE A 57 2.32 -8.75 -2.58
CA ILE A 57 3.35 -9.07 -1.58
C ILE A 57 4.50 -9.75 -2.33
N MET A 58 5.62 -9.06 -2.43
CA MET A 58 6.82 -9.57 -3.11
C MET A 58 7.59 -10.48 -2.17
N LYS A 59 7.84 -11.70 -2.61
CA LYS A 59 8.53 -12.72 -1.80
C LYS A 59 10.03 -12.47 -1.80
N ASP A 60 10.66 -12.64 -0.63
CA ASP A 60 12.10 -12.49 -0.42
C ASP A 60 12.60 -11.08 -0.79
N VAL A 61 11.79 -10.05 -0.53
CA VAL A 61 12.10 -8.65 -0.88
C VAL A 61 11.95 -7.76 0.36
N GLY A 62 12.94 -6.87 0.56
CA GLY A 62 12.99 -5.92 1.66
C GLY A 62 12.20 -4.63 1.41
N HIS A 63 12.70 -3.53 1.97
CA HIS A 63 12.02 -2.23 1.94
C HIS A 63 12.13 -1.50 0.60
N PHE A 64 13.28 -1.59 -0.06
CA PHE A 64 13.58 -0.84 -1.29
C PHE A 64 13.20 -1.64 -2.54
N ILE A 65 11.91 -2.00 -2.65
CA ILE A 65 11.37 -2.88 -3.70
C ILE A 65 11.68 -2.40 -5.13
N ASN A 66 11.74 -1.08 -5.31
CA ASN A 66 12.03 -0.43 -6.59
C ASN A 66 13.50 -0.53 -7.02
N GLU A 67 14.42 -0.78 -6.09
CA GLU A 67 15.85 -1.03 -6.39
C GLU A 67 16.18 -2.51 -6.39
N GLU A 68 15.51 -3.29 -5.54
CA GLU A 68 15.72 -4.74 -5.44
C GLU A 68 15.09 -5.51 -6.60
N LYS A 69 13.92 -5.06 -7.09
CA LYS A 69 13.16 -5.65 -8.21
C LYS A 69 12.67 -4.59 -9.21
N PRO A 70 13.58 -3.80 -9.81
CA PRO A 70 13.22 -2.63 -10.61
C PRO A 70 12.36 -2.97 -11.83
N GLU A 71 12.64 -4.09 -12.52
CA GLU A 71 11.90 -4.52 -13.70
C GLU A 71 10.46 -4.90 -13.37
N GLU A 72 10.28 -5.68 -12.29
CA GLU A 72 8.97 -6.14 -11.84
C GLU A 72 8.09 -4.96 -11.36
N ILE A 73 8.67 -4.04 -10.58
CA ILE A 73 7.98 -2.81 -10.15
C ILE A 73 7.60 -1.95 -11.34
N SER A 74 8.50 -1.75 -12.30
CA SER A 74 8.21 -0.96 -13.50
C SER A 74 7.08 -1.58 -14.32
N ALA A 75 7.08 -2.90 -14.48
CA ALA A 75 6.02 -3.63 -15.17
C ALA A 75 4.66 -3.49 -14.45
N LEU A 76 4.64 -3.62 -13.12
CA LEU A 76 3.44 -3.44 -12.30
C LEU A 76 2.87 -2.02 -12.43
N ILE A 77 3.70 -0.99 -12.37
CA ILE A 77 3.30 0.42 -12.53
C ILE A 77 2.67 0.65 -13.91
N ILE A 78 3.37 0.24 -14.99
CA ILE A 78 2.90 0.42 -16.36
C ILE A 78 1.57 -0.33 -16.57
N SER A 79 1.47 -1.57 -16.07
CA SER A 79 0.25 -2.37 -16.20
C SER A 79 -0.94 -1.75 -15.49
N PHE A 80 -0.73 -1.15 -14.31
CA PHE A 80 -1.78 -0.51 -13.54
C PHE A 80 -2.28 0.77 -14.22
N ILE A 81 -1.37 1.65 -14.64
CA ILE A 81 -1.73 2.92 -15.29
C ILE A 81 -2.46 2.67 -16.62
N LYS A 82 -2.06 1.64 -17.38
CA LYS A 82 -2.72 1.26 -18.63
C LYS A 82 -4.20 0.84 -18.46
N LYS A 83 -4.68 0.53 -17.25
CA LYS A 83 -6.11 0.26 -17.01
C LYS A 83 -7.00 1.50 -17.16
N PHE A 84 -6.40 2.70 -17.18
CA PHE A 84 -7.11 3.98 -17.23
C PHE A 84 -6.90 4.75 -18.55
N ASN A 85 -6.19 4.14 -19.51
CA ASN A 85 -5.98 4.68 -20.85
C ASN A 85 -6.90 4.03 -21.88
#